data_AF-A0AAV0SRW5-F1
#
_entry.id   AF-A0AAV0SRW5-F1
#
_cell.length_a   1.000
_cell.length_b   1.000
_cell.length_c   1.000
_cell.angle_alpha   90.00
_cell.angle_beta   90.00
_cell.angle_gamma   90.00
#
_symmetry.space_group_name_H-M   'P 1'
#
loop_
_entity.id
_entity.type
_entity.pdbx_description
1 polymer ?
#
loop_
_entity_poly.entity_id
_entity_poly.type
_entity_poly.pdbx_seq_one_letter_code
_entity_poly.pdbx_strand_id
1 'polypeptide(L)'
;MQPTKYCNIGGLVHTTVAVEYIPHQLDMLVFESKEPISVRRALELPRNASRGVAQLHDAPKAPFAHTDLQVRQFLVDTDGTWKLNDFNRVKDAGLRLVDGVPSGEKLADEIERILASYRDSR
;
A
#
# COMPACT_ATOMS: atom_id res chain seq x y z
N MET A 1 14.58 10.33 3.10
CA MET A 1 13.23 10.05 3.64
C MET A 1 12.75 8.78 2.98
N GLN A 2 12.42 7.72 3.74
CA GLN A 2 12.10 6.41 3.16
C GLN A 2 10.62 6.35 2.75
N PRO A 3 10.28 5.88 1.54
CA PRO A 3 8.91 5.64 1.12
C PRO A 3 8.29 4.48 1.92
N THR A 4 7.00 4.57 2.22
CA THR A 4 6.19 3.40 2.62
C THR A 4 6.22 2.40 1.45
N LYS A 5 6.24 1.10 1.73
CA LYS A 5 6.33 0.06 0.69
C LYS A 5 5.00 -0.70 0.60
N TYR A 6 4.72 -1.28 -0.55
CA TYR A 6 3.63 -2.25 -0.70
C TYR A 6 4.13 -3.66 -0.44
N CYS A 7 3.20 -4.59 -0.22
CA CYS A 7 3.49 -6.00 -0.19
C CYS A 7 3.86 -6.51 -1.59
N ASN A 8 4.99 -7.21 -1.71
CA ASN A 8 5.44 -7.88 -2.91
C ASN A 8 4.54 -9.09 -3.20
N ILE A 9 4.13 -9.24 -4.46
CA ILE A 9 3.35 -10.39 -4.92
C ILE A 9 4.32 -11.47 -5.41
N GLY A 10 4.30 -12.63 -4.75
CA GLY A 10 5.11 -13.80 -5.11
C GLY A 10 4.45 -14.74 -6.11
N GLY A 11 3.13 -14.63 -6.33
CA GLY A 11 2.41 -15.41 -7.33
C GLY A 11 0.90 -15.30 -7.22
N LEU A 12 0.19 -15.71 -8.27
CA LEU A 12 -1.26 -15.82 -8.34
C LEU A 12 -1.64 -17.21 -8.84
N VAL A 13 -2.46 -17.93 -8.07
CA VAL A 13 -3.01 -19.24 -8.46
C VAL A 13 -4.52 -19.22 -8.22
N HIS A 14 -5.31 -19.37 -9.28
CA HIS A 14 -6.77 -19.23 -9.24
C HIS A 14 -7.22 -17.89 -8.62
N THR A 15 -7.71 -17.92 -7.38
CA THR A 15 -8.15 -16.74 -6.60
C THR A 15 -7.21 -16.42 -5.43
N THR A 16 -6.09 -17.13 -5.30
CA THR A 16 -5.13 -16.96 -4.21
C THR A 16 -3.96 -16.11 -4.64
N VAL A 17 -3.76 -14.96 -3.98
CA VAL A 17 -2.57 -14.12 -4.11
C VAL A 17 -1.58 -14.50 -3.02
N ALA A 18 -0.38 -14.93 -3.40
CA ALA A 18 0.73 -15.08 -2.48
C ALA A 18 1.46 -13.75 -2.35
N VAL A 19 1.53 -13.20 -1.15
CA VAL A 19 2.28 -11.97 -0.84
C VAL A 19 3.40 -12.27 0.16
N GLU A 20 4.39 -11.37 0.22
CA GLU A 20 5.40 -11.45 1.27
C GLU A 20 4.76 -11.49 2.66
N TYR A 21 5.37 -12.25 3.56
CA TYR A 21 4.91 -12.34 4.94
C TYR A 21 5.47 -11.17 5.76
N ILE A 22 4.58 -10.39 6.37
CA ILE A 22 4.92 -9.33 7.31
C ILE A 22 4.35 -9.69 8.69
N PRO A 23 5.21 -9.83 9.72
CA PRO A 23 4.82 -10.51 10.96
C PRO A 23 3.91 -9.70 11.89
N HIS A 24 3.82 -8.38 11.73
CA HIS A 24 3.11 -7.53 12.70
C HIS A 24 2.04 -6.67 12.05
N GLN A 25 0.82 -6.75 12.58
CA GLN A 25 -0.23 -5.78 12.35
C GLN A 25 -0.10 -4.64 13.37
N LEU A 26 -0.35 -3.42 12.94
CA LEU A 26 -0.19 -2.26 13.80
C LEU A 26 -1.17 -2.23 14.98
N ASP A 27 -2.38 -2.78 14.82
CA ASP A 27 -3.36 -2.83 15.90
C ASP A 27 -2.89 -3.69 17.07
N MET A 28 -2.24 -4.83 16.81
CA MET A 28 -1.56 -5.62 17.83
C MET A 28 -0.48 -4.80 18.57
N LEU A 29 0.33 -4.03 17.83
CA LEU A 29 1.39 -3.21 18.41
C LEU A 29 0.86 -2.03 19.24
N VAL A 30 -0.30 -1.48 18.88
CA VAL A 30 -0.87 -0.28 19.50
C VAL A 30 -1.83 -0.59 20.64
N PHE A 31 -2.68 -1.61 20.48
CA PHE A 31 -3.77 -1.89 21.41
C PHE A 31 -3.56 -3.15 22.26
N GLU A 32 -2.77 -4.11 21.78
CA GLU A 32 -2.56 -5.39 22.48
C GLU A 32 -1.20 -5.45 23.19
N SER A 33 -0.23 -4.64 22.76
CA SER A 33 1.07 -4.52 23.41
C SER A 33 0.96 -3.94 24.83
N LYS A 34 1.70 -4.52 25.77
CA LYS A 34 1.88 -3.96 27.12
C LYS A 34 2.99 -2.90 27.19
N GLU A 35 3.78 -2.76 26.12
CA GLU A 35 4.88 -1.82 26.07
C GLU A 35 4.34 -0.38 25.91
N PRO A 36 4.79 0.58 26.73
CA PRO A 36 4.35 1.95 26.63
C PRO A 36 4.85 2.60 25.32
N ILE A 37 3.94 3.29 24.63
CA ILE A 37 4.27 4.03 23.42
C ILE A 37 4.66 5.47 23.80
N SER A 38 5.89 5.87 23.47
CA SER A 38 6.32 7.25 23.67
C SER A 38 5.49 8.22 22.82
N VAL A 39 5.31 9.47 23.29
CA VAL A 39 4.58 10.52 22.54
C VAL A 39 5.14 10.68 21.12
N ARG A 40 6.48 10.68 20.99
CA ARG A 40 7.13 10.74 19.68
C ARG A 40 6.70 9.59 18.78
N ARG A 41 6.74 8.35 19.29
CA ARG A 41 6.33 7.18 18.51
C ARG A 41 4.86 7.27 18.14
N ALA A 42 3.99 7.68 19.07
CA ALA A 42 2.56 7.86 18.82
C ALA A 42 2.27 8.85 17.68
N LEU A 43 3.05 9.93 17.54
CA LEU A 43 2.94 10.89 16.44
C LEU A 43 3.52 10.37 15.10
N GLU A 44 4.52 9.48 15.16
CA GLU A 44 5.08 8.84 13.96
C GLU A 44 4.10 7.85 13.32
N LEU A 45 3.26 7.17 14.12
CA LEU A 45 2.29 6.18 13.62
C LEU A 45 1.33 6.76 12.56
N PRO A 46 0.51 7.80 12.83
CA PRO A 46 -0.40 8.36 11.84
C PRO A 46 0.34 9.03 10.68
N ARG A 47 1.56 9.54 10.91
CA ARG A 47 2.40 10.11 9.85
C ARG A 47 2.85 9.03 8.83
N ASN A 48 3.21 7.84 9.30
CA ASN A 48 3.58 6.75 8.40
C ASN A 48 2.36 6.13 7.72
N ALA A 49 1.25 6.00 8.44
CA ALA A 49 -0.03 5.56 7.86
C ALA A 49 -0.49 6.48 6.73
N SER A 50 -0.53 7.80 6.96
CA SER A 50 -0.91 8.79 5.95
C SER A 50 -0.01 8.79 4.73
N ARG A 51 1.29 8.50 4.87
CA ARG A 51 2.20 8.32 3.72
C ARG A 51 1.83 7.13 2.85
N GLY A 52 1.48 5.99 3.45
CA GLY A 52 1.03 4.81 2.71
C GLY A 52 -0.27 5.06 1.94
N VAL A 53 -1.22 5.77 2.58
CA VAL A 53 -2.47 6.18 1.94
C VAL A 53 -2.21 7.19 0.82
N ALA A 54 -1.34 8.18 1.05
CA ALA A 54 -0.97 9.16 0.03
C ALA A 54 -0.36 8.49 -1.20
N GLN A 55 0.53 7.51 -1.02
CA GLN A 55 1.08 6.74 -2.14
C GLN A 55 0.00 5.99 -2.95
N LEU A 56 -1.04 5.49 -2.29
CA LEU A 56 -2.14 4.82 -2.97
C LEU A 56 -2.98 5.82 -3.79
N HIS A 57 -3.19 7.00 -3.24
CA HIS A 57 -3.89 8.11 -3.90
C HIS A 57 -3.07 8.71 -5.05
N ASP A 58 -1.75 8.77 -4.90
CA ASP A 58 -0.83 9.34 -5.89
C ASP A 58 -0.40 8.33 -6.95
N ALA A 59 -0.99 7.12 -6.95
CA ALA A 59 -0.66 6.08 -7.89
C ALA A 59 -0.67 6.62 -9.35
N PRO A 60 0.35 6.28 -10.18
CA PRO A 60 0.57 6.97 -11.45
C PRO A 60 -0.60 6.94 -12.44
N LYS A 61 -1.37 5.83 -12.46
CA LYS A 61 -2.43 5.59 -13.46
C LYS A 61 -3.79 6.15 -13.07
N ALA A 62 -4.17 5.96 -11.81
CA ALA A 62 -5.44 6.41 -11.26
C ALA A 62 -5.29 6.51 -9.74
N PRO A 63 -5.88 7.53 -9.10
CA PRO A 63 -6.02 7.51 -7.65
C PRO A 63 -6.84 6.29 -7.24
N PHE A 64 -6.31 5.51 -6.29
CA PHE A 64 -7.07 4.42 -5.69
C PHE A 64 -7.55 4.82 -4.29
N ALA A 65 -8.79 4.48 -3.96
CA ALA A 65 -9.30 4.58 -2.61
C ALA A 65 -9.28 3.18 -1.97
N HIS A 66 -8.66 3.02 -0.79
CA HIS A 66 -8.66 1.73 -0.08
C HIS A 66 -10.06 1.30 0.37
N THR A 67 -10.91 2.27 0.71
CA THR A 67 -12.30 2.16 1.22
C THR A 67 -12.52 1.37 2.51
N ASP A 68 -11.53 0.63 2.99
CA ASP A 68 -11.59 -0.08 4.29
C ASP A 68 -10.34 0.16 5.14
N LEU A 69 -9.99 1.44 5.35
CA LEU A 69 -8.83 1.80 6.17
C LEU A 69 -9.11 1.53 7.64
N GLN A 70 -8.32 0.63 8.23
CA GLN A 70 -8.32 0.31 9.65
C GLN A 70 -6.87 0.18 10.12
N VAL A 71 -6.63 0.29 11.43
CA VAL A 71 -5.27 0.19 12.01
C VAL A 71 -4.60 -1.14 11.62
N ARG A 72 -5.35 -2.25 11.59
CA ARG A 72 -4.86 -3.58 11.18
C ARG A 72 -4.39 -3.69 9.73
N GLN A 73 -4.79 -2.76 8.88
CA GLN A 73 -4.36 -2.74 7.48
C GLN A 73 -2.98 -2.13 7.28
N PHE A 74 -2.37 -1.62 8.36
CA PHE A 74 -0.96 -1.23 8.37
C PHE A 74 -0.15 -2.35 8.99
N LEU A 75 0.72 -2.96 8.19
CA LEU A 75 1.69 -3.96 8.63
C LEU A 75 3.02 -3.29 8.91
N VAL A 76 3.78 -3.85 9.85
CA VAL A 76 5.12 -3.39 10.23
C VAL A 76 6.07 -4.58 10.13
N ASP A 77 7.12 -4.45 9.32
CA ASP A 77 8.15 -5.47 9.23
C ASP A 77 9.17 -5.37 10.38
N THR A 78 10.10 -6.33 10.41
CA THR A 78 11.16 -6.39 11.43
C THR A 78 12.11 -5.20 11.39
N ASP A 79 12.21 -4.52 10.24
CA ASP A 79 13.06 -3.34 10.05
C ASP A 79 12.29 -2.04 10.38
N GLY A 80 11.03 -2.15 10.79
CA GLY A 80 10.16 -1.03 11.11
C GLY A 80 9.60 -0.30 9.89
N THR A 81 9.67 -0.91 8.70
CA THR A 81 9.01 -0.42 7.48
C THR A 81 7.53 -0.72 7.53
N TRP A 82 6.74 0.25 7.09
CA TRP A 82 5.29 0.15 7.08
C TRP A 82 4.81 -0.30 5.71
N LYS A 83 3.78 -1.14 5.69
CA LYS A 83 3.11 -1.58 4.48
C LYS A 83 1.60 -1.51 4.62
N LEU A 84 0.93 -0.95 3.61
CA LEU A 84 -0.53 -0.99 3.53
C LEU A 84 -0.95 -2.36 2.97
N ASN A 85 -1.96 -2.98 3.57
CA ASN A 85 -2.43 -4.33 3.28
C ASN A 85 -3.95 -4.38 3.06
N ASP A 86 -4.43 -5.51 2.51
CA ASP A 86 -5.85 -5.83 2.28
C ASP A 86 -6.55 -4.94 1.25
N PHE A 87 -6.07 -5.08 0.01
CA PHE A 87 -6.61 -4.36 -1.14
C PHE A 87 -7.95 -4.92 -1.67
N ASN A 88 -8.61 -5.84 -0.95
CA ASN A 88 -9.83 -6.52 -1.40
C ASN A 88 -11.00 -5.58 -1.67
N ARG A 89 -11.02 -4.41 -1.02
CA ARG A 89 -12.09 -3.39 -1.17
C ARG A 89 -11.62 -2.13 -1.90
N VAL A 90 -10.42 -2.13 -2.47
CA VAL A 90 -9.89 -0.96 -3.18
C VAL A 90 -10.76 -0.64 -4.40
N LYS A 91 -10.96 0.66 -4.62
CA LYS A 91 -11.70 1.20 -5.76
C LYS A 91 -10.80 2.14 -6.55
N ASP A 92 -10.89 2.04 -7.87
CA ASP A 92 -10.47 3.12 -8.74
C ASP A 92 -11.32 4.35 -8.40
N ALA A 93 -10.68 5.44 -8.00
CA ALA A 93 -11.35 6.68 -7.64
C ALA A 93 -11.61 7.59 -8.86
N GLY A 94 -11.33 7.10 -10.08
CA GLY A 94 -11.59 7.74 -11.35
C GLY A 94 -10.34 8.26 -12.04
N LEU A 95 -10.53 9.00 -13.13
CA LEU A 95 -9.44 9.62 -13.87
C LEU A 95 -8.69 10.60 -12.98
N ARG A 96 -7.36 10.45 -12.90
CA ARG A 96 -6.51 11.46 -12.29
C ARG A 96 -6.72 12.77 -13.03
N LEU A 97 -7.20 13.79 -12.33
CA LEU A 97 -7.34 15.13 -12.88
C LEU A 97 -6.04 15.90 -12.62
N VAL A 98 -5.37 16.31 -13.70
CA VAL A 98 -4.24 17.25 -13.64
C VAL A 98 -4.75 18.58 -14.18
N ASP A 99 -4.73 19.63 -13.36
CA ASP A 99 -5.27 20.96 -13.68
C ASP A 99 -6.73 20.95 -14.18
N GLY A 100 -7.54 20.04 -13.64
CA GLY A 100 -8.96 19.88 -14.01
C GLY A 100 -9.20 19.05 -15.27
N VAL A 101 -8.15 18.50 -15.89
CA VAL A 101 -8.24 17.66 -17.10
C VAL A 101 -7.95 16.19 -16.77
N PRO A 102 -8.79 15.24 -17.21
CA PRO A 102 -8.49 13.82 -17.08
C PRO A 102 -7.20 13.39 -17.79
N SER A 103 -6.21 12.88 -17.05
CA SER A 103 -5.03 12.22 -17.62
C SER A 103 -5.37 10.74 -17.89
N GLY A 104 -5.51 10.36 -19.15
CA GLY A 104 -5.99 9.04 -19.57
C GLY A 104 -4.91 8.14 -20.17
N GLU A 105 -3.88 7.76 -19.40
CA GLU A 105 -3.07 6.59 -19.80
C GLU A 105 -3.83 5.31 -19.46
N LYS A 106 -4.23 4.58 -20.51
CA LYS A 106 -5.05 3.37 -20.39
C LYS A 106 -4.31 2.28 -19.63
N LEU A 107 -4.96 1.74 -18.59
CA LEU A 107 -4.51 0.65 -17.73
C LEU A 107 -3.88 -0.55 -18.48
N ALA A 108 -4.39 -0.88 -19.67
CA ALA A 108 -3.96 -2.01 -20.48
C ALA A 108 -2.52 -1.89 -21.00
N ASP A 109 -2.13 -0.74 -21.54
CA ASP A 109 -0.82 -0.54 -22.17
C ASP A 109 0.32 -0.64 -21.13
N GLU A 110 0.03 -0.25 -19.89
CA GLU A 110 1.01 -0.25 -18.82
C GLU A 110 0.96 -1.54 -17.98
N ILE A 111 -0.10 -2.36 -18.05
CA ILE A 111 -0.02 -3.77 -17.57
C ILE A 111 0.94 -4.54 -18.48
N GLU A 112 0.83 -4.37 -19.79
CA GLU A 112 1.76 -4.99 -20.75
C GLU A 112 3.21 -4.53 -20.51
N ARG A 113 3.45 -3.25 -20.22
CA ARG A 113 4.80 -2.75 -19.86
C ARG A 113 5.33 -3.32 -18.54
N ILE A 114 4.50 -3.38 -17.49
CA ILE A 114 4.90 -3.98 -16.21
C ILE A 114 5.24 -5.46 -16.43
N LEU A 115 4.38 -6.22 -17.13
CA LEU A 115 4.62 -7.63 -17.45
C LEU A 115 5.86 -7.83 -18.34
N ALA A 116 6.15 -6.91 -19.27
CA ALA A 116 7.37 -6.92 -20.07
C ALA A 116 8.62 -6.67 -19.21
N SER A 117 8.56 -5.73 -18.27
CA SER A 117 9.68 -5.44 -17.36
C SER A 117 10.05 -6.63 -16.45
N TYR A 118 9.06 -7.47 -16.07
CA TYR A 118 9.29 -8.71 -15.35
C TYR A 118 9.85 -9.85 -16.22
N ARG A 119 9.70 -9.74 -17.54
CA ARG A 119 10.19 -10.75 -18.50
C ARG A 119 11.66 -10.54 -18.84
N ASP A 120 12.13 -9.29 -18.82
CA ASP A 120 13.53 -8.90 -19.07
C ASP A 120 14.44 -8.96 -17.84
N SER A 121 13.88 -9.23 -16.64
CA SER A 121 14.65 -9.39 -15.40
C SER A 121 15.00 -10.85 -15.06
N ARG A 122 15.06 -11.75 -16.06
CA ARG A 122 15.58 -13.13 -15.93
C ARG A 122 16.90 -13.30 -16.67
#